data_AF-A0A520IQD8-F1
#
_entry.id   AF-A0A520IQD8-F1
#
_cell.length_a   1.000
_cell.length_b   1.000
_cell.length_c   1.000
_cell.angle_alpha   90.00
_cell.angle_beta   90.00
_cell.angle_gamma   90.00
#
_symmetry.space_group_name_H-M   'P 1'
#
loop_
_entity.id
_entity.type
_entity.pdbx_description
1 polymer ?
#
loop_
_entity_poly.entity_id
_entity_poly.type
_entity_poly.pdbx_seq_one_letter_code
_entity_poly.pdbx_strand_id
1 'polypeptide(L)'
;MGWTRRGALGAGIALGAVPPFALAAAGAPSAATPFPLSQVRLRPSIFLTSVQANQRYLLSLDANRLLHNFHAGAGLPTKGEVYGGWESRGIAGHSLGHYLSALSLVYAQTGDQQFRDRAAYIVAELKAIQRKQGDGYAGGTTVERDGKTVDGKVVYEELRKREIRSTGFSLNEGWVPLYTYHKVMAGVLDAHRHAGLADGLAVAIGLGTYLGTILEGLNDVQIQDILRTEHGGLTESYAELYTRTGNRRWLTLAERLRHHAIVDP
;
A
#
# COMPACT_ATOMS: atom_id res chain seq x y z
N MET A 1 -42.31 71.65 -7.85
CA MET A 1 -43.50 70.82 -7.56
C MET A 1 -43.11 69.36 -7.68
N GLY A 2 -43.36 68.55 -6.65
CA GLY A 2 -43.36 67.08 -6.72
C GLY A 2 -42.02 66.35 -6.56
N TRP A 3 -41.69 65.95 -5.33
CA TRP A 3 -40.85 64.77 -5.08
C TRP A 3 -41.69 63.51 -5.19
N THR A 4 -41.22 62.46 -5.87
CA THR A 4 -41.61 61.08 -5.59
C THR A 4 -40.43 60.10 -5.71
N ARG A 5 -40.52 59.08 -4.85
CA ARG A 5 -39.48 58.16 -4.41
C ARG A 5 -39.33 56.99 -5.39
N ARG A 6 -38.09 56.57 -5.67
CA ARG A 6 -37.61 55.19 -5.45
C ARG A 6 -36.10 55.13 -5.65
N GLY A 7 -35.43 54.73 -4.58
CA GLY A 7 -33.99 54.78 -4.42
C GLY A 7 -33.27 53.64 -5.15
N ALA A 8 -32.04 53.99 -5.53
CA ALA A 8 -30.79 53.24 -5.42
C ALA A 8 -30.84 51.72 -5.65
N LEU A 9 -30.06 51.25 -6.63
CA LEU A 9 -28.75 50.63 -6.33
C LEU A 9 -27.99 50.46 -7.66
N GLY A 10 -26.78 51.02 -7.69
CA GLY A 10 -25.86 50.95 -8.82
C GLY A 10 -25.29 49.54 -8.98
N ALA A 11 -25.16 49.13 -10.23
CA ALA A 11 -24.50 47.90 -10.64
C ALA A 11 -22.99 47.99 -10.34
N GLY A 12 -22.56 47.29 -9.28
CA GLY A 12 -21.16 46.98 -9.03
C GLY A 12 -20.84 45.59 -9.57
N ILE A 13 -19.92 45.52 -10.53
CA ILE A 13 -19.35 44.27 -11.05
C ILE A 13 -18.60 43.58 -9.91
N ALA A 14 -19.15 42.47 -9.40
CA ALA A 14 -18.43 41.59 -8.49
C ALA A 14 -17.42 40.77 -9.30
N LEU A 15 -16.17 41.24 -9.35
CA LEU A 15 -15.02 40.39 -9.66
C LEU A 15 -14.89 39.37 -8.53
N GLY A 16 -15.35 38.15 -8.78
CA GLY A 16 -15.18 37.03 -7.86
C GLY A 16 -13.70 36.82 -7.59
N ALA A 17 -13.31 36.95 -6.32
CA ALA A 17 -11.99 36.56 -5.86
C ALA A 17 -11.86 35.05 -6.03
N VAL A 18 -11.10 34.63 -7.04
CA VAL A 18 -10.58 33.26 -7.11
C VAL A 18 -9.66 33.11 -5.90
N PRO A 19 -9.92 32.17 -4.96
CA PRO A 19 -9.03 31.96 -3.85
C PRO A 19 -7.64 31.58 -4.41
N PRO A 20 -6.55 32.07 -3.81
CA PRO A 20 -5.23 31.64 -4.24
C PRO A 20 -5.18 30.14 -4.00
N PHE A 21 -5.08 29.36 -5.07
CA PHE A 21 -4.65 27.97 -4.97
C PHE A 21 -3.35 28.01 -4.19
N ALA A 22 -3.39 27.51 -2.95
CA ALA A 22 -2.20 27.26 -2.17
C ALA A 22 -1.37 26.29 -3.02
N LEU A 23 -0.37 26.83 -3.70
CA LEU A 23 0.76 26.05 -4.21
C LEU A 23 1.23 25.24 -3.01
N ALA A 24 0.93 23.94 -3.03
CA ALA A 24 1.48 23.00 -2.07
C ALA A 24 2.97 23.30 -2.00
N ALA A 25 3.43 23.76 -0.83
CA ALA A 25 4.83 24.09 -0.63
C ALA A 25 5.64 22.87 -1.04
N ALA A 26 6.41 23.00 -2.13
CA ALA A 26 7.40 22.01 -2.48
C ALA A 26 8.27 21.84 -1.22
N GLY A 27 8.28 20.64 -0.65
CA GLY A 27 9.04 20.36 0.57
C GLY A 27 10.48 20.85 0.40
N ALA A 28 11.00 21.51 1.43
CA ALA A 28 12.36 22.04 1.39
C ALA A 28 13.33 20.96 0.88
N PRO A 29 14.24 21.28 -0.07
CA PRO A 29 15.17 20.29 -0.60
C PRO A 29 15.96 19.70 0.57
N SER A 30 15.95 18.37 0.69
CA SER A 30 16.73 17.68 1.72
C SER A 30 18.20 18.05 1.54
N ALA A 31 18.81 18.64 2.58
CA ALA A 31 20.22 19.03 2.55
C ALA A 31 21.19 17.83 2.44
N ALA A 32 20.68 16.60 2.61
CA ALA A 32 21.42 15.36 2.45
C ALA A 32 20.57 14.28 1.76
N THR A 33 21.23 13.43 0.96
CA THR A 33 20.62 12.24 0.35
C THR A 33 21.32 10.98 0.88
N PRO A 34 20.58 9.93 1.29
CA PRO A 34 21.20 8.69 1.74
C PRO A 34 21.91 7.99 0.58
N PHE A 35 23.05 7.35 0.87
CA PHE A 35 23.69 6.48 -0.11
C PHE A 35 22.76 5.28 -0.41
N PRO A 36 22.56 4.90 -1.69
CA PRO A 36 21.84 3.68 -2.00
C PRO A 36 22.63 2.46 -1.49
N LEU A 37 21.92 1.40 -1.10
CA LEU A 37 22.55 0.15 -0.61
C LEU A 37 23.56 -0.42 -1.61
N SER A 38 23.39 -0.20 -2.92
CA SER A 38 24.34 -0.62 -3.95
C SER A 38 25.71 0.05 -3.86
N GLN A 39 25.82 1.18 -3.17
CA GLN A 39 27.08 1.93 -2.97
C GLN A 39 27.76 1.66 -1.63
N VAL A 40 27.14 0.87 -0.74
CA VAL A 40 27.70 0.53 0.57
C VAL A 40 27.89 -0.97 0.66
N ARG A 41 29.13 -1.42 0.89
CA ARG A 41 29.46 -2.84 1.07
C ARG A 41 30.06 -3.07 2.44
N LEU A 42 29.39 -3.91 3.23
CA LEU A 42 29.86 -4.28 4.57
C LEU A 42 31.14 -5.10 4.46
N ARG A 43 32.15 -4.69 5.22
CA ARG A 43 33.38 -5.47 5.46
C ARG A 43 33.12 -6.54 6.54
N PRO A 44 34.02 -7.52 6.71
CA PRO A 44 33.92 -8.51 7.80
C PRO A 44 33.64 -7.82 9.14
N SER A 45 32.46 -8.09 9.69
CA SER A 45 31.90 -7.42 10.88
C SER A 45 30.65 -8.16 11.34
N ILE A 46 30.17 -7.86 12.55
CA ILE A 46 28.90 -8.39 13.07
C ILE A 46 27.71 -8.08 12.14
N PHE A 47 27.74 -6.94 11.45
CA PHE A 47 26.67 -6.55 10.52
C PHE A 47 26.66 -7.43 9.26
N LEU A 48 27.84 -7.75 8.71
CA LEU A 48 27.94 -8.69 7.60
C LEU A 48 27.49 -10.09 8.03
N THR A 49 27.85 -10.53 9.24
CA THR A 49 27.37 -11.79 9.82
C THR A 49 25.84 -11.83 9.89
N SER A 50 25.19 -10.74 10.34
CA SER A 50 23.73 -10.63 10.36
C SER A 50 23.11 -10.67 8.97
N VAL A 51 23.69 -9.98 7.98
CA VAL A 51 23.21 -10.05 6.58
C VAL A 51 23.30 -11.47 6.04
N GLN A 52 24.42 -12.17 6.26
CA GLN A 52 24.61 -13.55 5.81
C GLN A 52 23.65 -14.53 6.51
N ALA A 53 23.37 -14.32 7.80
CA ALA A 53 22.36 -15.09 8.52
C ALA A 53 20.96 -14.87 7.93
N ASN A 54 20.61 -13.60 7.64
CA ASN A 54 19.36 -13.26 6.99
C ASN A 54 19.25 -13.87 5.58
N GLN A 55 20.32 -13.83 4.78
CA GLN A 55 20.36 -14.49 3.47
C GLN A 55 20.00 -15.98 3.56
N ARG A 56 20.63 -16.72 4.49
CA ARG A 56 20.32 -18.15 4.70
C ARG A 56 18.86 -18.37 5.09
N TYR A 57 18.34 -17.54 5.98
CA TYR A 57 16.93 -17.61 6.40
C TYR A 57 15.99 -17.35 5.22
N LEU A 58 16.19 -16.26 4.48
CA LEU A 58 15.35 -15.89 3.34
C LEU A 58 15.36 -16.96 2.24
N LEU A 59 16.51 -17.61 2.00
CA LEU A 59 16.63 -18.68 1.02
C LEU A 59 15.92 -19.97 1.46
N SER A 60 15.76 -20.19 2.77
CA SER A 60 15.02 -21.32 3.34
C SER A 60 13.49 -21.20 3.19
N LEU A 61 12.98 -19.99 2.91
CA LEU A 61 11.56 -19.75 2.69
C LEU A 61 11.16 -20.08 1.24
N ASP A 62 9.94 -20.60 1.08
CA ASP A 62 9.33 -20.94 -0.20
C ASP A 62 8.30 -19.87 -0.60
N ALA A 63 8.55 -19.19 -1.72
CA ALA A 63 7.67 -18.17 -2.25
C ALA A 63 6.27 -18.72 -2.61
N ASN A 64 6.16 -19.96 -3.08
CA ASN A 64 4.88 -20.55 -3.47
C ASN A 64 3.94 -20.74 -2.30
N ARG A 65 4.50 -21.08 -1.13
CA ARG A 65 3.74 -21.24 0.11
C ARG A 65 3.23 -19.89 0.63
N LEU A 66 4.03 -18.83 0.52
CA LEU A 66 3.60 -17.47 0.84
C LEU A 66 2.56 -16.93 -0.16
N LEU A 67 2.59 -17.39 -1.42
CA LEU A 67 1.63 -17.04 -2.46
C LEU A 67 0.34 -17.87 -2.42
N HIS A 68 0.22 -18.88 -1.55
CA HIS A 68 -0.90 -19.83 -1.52
C HIS A 68 -2.26 -19.12 -1.50
N ASN A 69 -2.52 -18.27 -0.49
CA ASN A 69 -3.83 -17.62 -0.34
C ASN A 69 -4.12 -16.62 -1.46
N PHE A 70 -3.09 -15.98 -2.03
CA PHE A 70 -3.25 -15.07 -3.16
C PHE A 70 -3.75 -15.81 -4.41
N HIS A 71 -3.23 -17.02 -4.65
CA HIS A 71 -3.70 -17.87 -5.74
C HIS A 71 -5.11 -18.38 -5.47
N ALA A 72 -5.34 -18.94 -4.28
CA ALA A 72 -6.64 -19.48 -3.88
C ALA A 72 -7.75 -18.42 -3.99
N GLY A 73 -7.51 -17.21 -3.47
CA GLY A 73 -8.45 -16.08 -3.52
C GLY A 73 -8.74 -15.56 -4.93
N ALA A 74 -7.83 -15.77 -5.88
CA ALA A 74 -8.04 -15.46 -7.30
C ALA A 74 -8.63 -16.62 -8.11
N GLY A 75 -8.88 -17.78 -7.49
CA GLY A 75 -9.28 -19.00 -8.19
C GLY A 75 -8.21 -19.53 -9.14
N LEU A 76 -6.93 -19.29 -8.83
CA LEU A 76 -5.77 -19.87 -9.52
C LEU A 76 -5.30 -21.14 -8.81
N PRO A 77 -4.69 -22.11 -9.52
CA PRO A 77 -4.05 -23.25 -8.88
C PRO A 77 -2.97 -22.79 -7.89
N THR A 78 -3.00 -23.33 -6.68
CA THR A 78 -1.95 -23.10 -5.68
C THR A 78 -0.70 -23.93 -6.03
N LYS A 79 0.49 -23.41 -5.69
CA LYS A 79 1.78 -24.01 -6.06
C LYS A 79 2.58 -24.54 -4.87
N GLY A 80 2.04 -24.43 -3.66
CA GLY A 80 2.66 -24.88 -2.43
C GLY A 80 1.64 -24.84 -1.29
N GLU A 81 1.86 -25.65 -0.26
CA GLU A 81 1.00 -25.69 0.93
C GLU A 81 1.05 -24.39 1.72
N VAL A 82 -0.06 -24.02 2.36
CA VAL A 82 -0.11 -22.84 3.22
C VAL A 82 0.98 -22.92 4.31
N TYR A 83 1.61 -21.79 4.62
CA TYR A 83 2.48 -21.71 5.80
C TYR A 83 1.63 -21.76 7.08
N GLY A 84 2.18 -22.33 8.15
CA GLY A 84 1.53 -22.31 9.45
C GLY A 84 1.60 -20.93 10.13
N GLY A 85 1.36 -20.90 11.43
CA GLY A 85 1.47 -19.69 12.23
C GLY A 85 0.43 -18.65 11.82
N TRP A 86 0.87 -17.44 11.50
CA TRP A 86 -0.01 -16.34 11.13
C TRP A 86 -0.46 -16.40 9.66
N GLU A 87 0.29 -17.09 8.79
CA GLU A 87 -0.08 -17.29 7.37
C GLU A 87 -1.21 -18.31 7.19
N SER A 88 -1.53 -19.11 8.21
CA SER A 88 -2.73 -19.97 8.27
C SER A 88 -3.87 -19.32 9.05
N ARG A 89 -3.84 -17.99 9.25
CA ARG A 89 -4.84 -17.21 9.99
C ARG A 89 -5.19 -15.95 9.21
N GLY A 90 -6.11 -15.14 9.75
CA GLY A 90 -6.67 -14.00 9.04
C GLY A 90 -5.72 -12.84 8.71
N ILE A 91 -4.45 -12.86 9.13
CA ILE A 91 -3.43 -11.86 8.77
C ILE A 91 -2.52 -12.33 7.62
N ALA A 92 -2.82 -13.48 7.01
CA ALA A 92 -2.02 -14.04 5.93
C ALA A 92 -1.75 -13.08 4.77
N GLY A 93 -0.64 -13.32 4.08
CA GLY A 93 -0.10 -12.49 3.02
C GLY A 93 0.79 -11.34 3.51
N HIS A 94 0.76 -10.99 4.80
CA HIS A 94 1.68 -9.99 5.35
C HIS A 94 3.15 -10.41 5.22
N SER A 95 3.44 -11.71 5.39
CA SER A 95 4.80 -12.23 5.30
C SER A 95 5.33 -12.17 3.88
N LEU A 96 4.49 -12.38 2.85
CA LEU A 96 4.90 -12.24 1.44
C LEU A 96 5.39 -10.81 1.16
N GLY A 97 4.67 -9.81 1.65
CA GLY A 97 5.04 -8.40 1.50
C GLY A 97 6.40 -8.08 2.11
N HIS A 98 6.58 -8.45 3.39
CA HIS A 98 7.87 -8.31 4.09
C HIS A 98 8.99 -9.09 3.41
N TYR A 99 8.71 -10.31 2.96
CA TYR A 99 9.66 -11.16 2.27
C TYR A 99 10.14 -10.50 0.97
N LEU A 100 9.23 -9.92 0.19
CA LEU A 100 9.57 -9.24 -1.06
C LEU A 100 10.46 -8.00 -0.83
N SER A 101 10.16 -7.20 0.19
CA SER A 101 11.05 -6.10 0.62
C SER A 101 12.43 -6.63 1.02
N ALA A 102 12.49 -7.69 1.83
CA ALA A 102 13.74 -8.26 2.31
C ALA A 102 14.61 -8.81 1.16
N LEU A 103 14.01 -9.53 0.19
CA LEU A 103 14.71 -9.99 -1.01
C LEU A 103 15.30 -8.82 -1.79
N SER A 104 14.51 -7.76 -1.98
CA SER A 104 14.90 -6.58 -2.76
C SER A 104 16.05 -5.79 -2.11
N LEU A 105 15.99 -5.61 -0.78
CA LEU A 105 17.02 -4.93 -0.01
C LEU A 105 18.32 -5.75 0.07
N VAL A 106 18.21 -7.07 0.27
CA VAL A 106 19.38 -7.96 0.28
C VAL A 106 20.07 -7.96 -1.09
N TYR A 107 19.31 -8.05 -2.18
CA TYR A 107 19.87 -7.91 -3.52
C TYR A 107 20.63 -6.60 -3.70
N ALA A 108 20.04 -5.47 -3.29
CA ALA A 108 20.72 -4.17 -3.40
C ALA A 108 22.04 -4.12 -2.57
N GLN A 109 22.05 -4.76 -1.40
CA GLN A 109 23.20 -4.80 -0.50
C GLN A 109 24.32 -5.74 -0.96
N THR A 110 23.99 -6.86 -1.62
CA THR A 110 24.97 -7.92 -1.93
C THR A 110 25.25 -8.08 -3.42
N GLY A 111 24.30 -7.74 -4.28
CA GLY A 111 24.33 -8.02 -5.73
C GLY A 111 24.01 -9.47 -6.10
N ASP A 112 23.61 -10.31 -5.14
CA ASP A 112 23.33 -11.73 -5.37
C ASP A 112 22.00 -11.92 -6.13
N GLN A 113 22.11 -12.37 -7.39
CA GLN A 113 20.99 -12.48 -8.32
C GLN A 113 19.89 -13.43 -7.84
N GLN A 114 20.20 -14.42 -7.00
CA GLN A 114 19.19 -15.37 -6.52
C GLN A 114 18.03 -14.67 -5.77
N PHE A 115 18.34 -13.57 -5.06
CA PHE A 115 17.34 -12.77 -4.37
C PHE A 115 16.48 -11.95 -5.33
N ARG A 116 17.11 -11.38 -6.37
CA ARG A 116 16.39 -10.63 -7.42
C ARG A 116 15.48 -11.54 -8.23
N ASP A 117 15.94 -12.73 -8.59
CA ASP A 117 15.16 -13.69 -9.39
C ASP A 117 13.93 -14.15 -8.60
N ARG A 118 14.08 -14.39 -7.29
CA ARG A 118 12.95 -14.74 -6.43
C ARG A 118 11.96 -13.58 -6.23
N ALA A 119 12.46 -12.34 -6.11
CA ALA A 119 11.60 -11.16 -6.09
C ALA A 119 10.85 -10.98 -7.42
N ALA A 120 11.53 -11.17 -8.55
CA ALA A 120 10.95 -11.09 -9.89
C ALA A 120 9.84 -12.13 -10.08
N TYR A 121 10.06 -13.36 -9.59
CA TYR A 121 9.05 -14.41 -9.59
C TYR A 121 7.79 -13.97 -8.82
N ILE A 122 7.93 -13.48 -7.59
CA ILE A 122 6.79 -13.01 -6.79
C ILE A 122 6.03 -11.87 -7.49
N VAL A 123 6.75 -10.89 -8.05
CA VAL A 123 6.12 -9.79 -8.81
C VAL A 123 5.34 -10.33 -10.02
N ALA A 124 5.88 -11.31 -10.76
CA ALA A 124 5.21 -11.91 -11.89
C ALA A 124 3.93 -12.65 -11.48
N GLU A 125 3.95 -13.38 -10.36
CA GLU A 125 2.78 -14.06 -9.81
C GLU A 125 1.71 -13.06 -9.34
N LEU A 126 2.09 -12.01 -8.60
CA LEU A 126 1.17 -10.93 -8.21
C LEU A 126 0.52 -10.25 -9.43
N LYS A 127 1.30 -10.01 -10.50
CA LYS A 127 0.79 -9.47 -11.76
C LYS A 127 -0.20 -10.44 -12.43
N ALA A 128 0.03 -11.75 -12.35
CA ALA A 128 -0.90 -12.77 -12.86
C ALA A 128 -2.20 -12.81 -12.04
N ILE A 129 -2.09 -12.71 -10.72
CA ILE A 129 -3.24 -12.61 -9.80
C ILE A 129 -4.08 -11.37 -10.12
N GLN A 130 -3.47 -10.19 -10.27
CA GLN A 130 -4.17 -8.97 -10.66
C GLN A 130 -4.88 -9.12 -12.01
N ARG A 131 -4.23 -9.75 -13.00
CA ARG A 131 -4.87 -10.02 -14.31
C ARG A 131 -6.10 -10.93 -14.17
N LYS A 132 -6.03 -11.95 -13.30
CA LYS A 132 -7.15 -12.87 -13.06
C LYS A 132 -8.31 -12.18 -12.32
N GLN A 133 -8.00 -11.30 -11.36
CA GLN A 133 -8.99 -10.53 -10.62
C GLN A 133 -9.65 -9.43 -11.48
N GLY A 134 -8.88 -8.80 -12.37
CA GLY A 134 -9.38 -7.82 -13.34
C GLY A 134 -9.54 -6.38 -12.81
N ASP A 135 -9.28 -6.15 -11.52
CA ASP A 135 -9.52 -4.85 -10.85
C ASP A 135 -8.29 -4.31 -10.08
N GLY A 136 -7.15 -4.98 -10.19
CA GLY A 136 -5.91 -4.61 -9.50
C GLY A 136 -5.75 -5.19 -8.09
N TYR A 137 -6.72 -5.93 -7.57
CA TYR A 137 -6.59 -6.61 -6.29
C TYR A 137 -5.55 -7.75 -6.36
N ALA A 138 -4.68 -7.81 -5.37
CA ALA A 138 -3.90 -9.00 -5.02
C ALA A 138 -3.64 -8.97 -3.51
N GLY A 139 -4.26 -9.89 -2.78
CA GLY A 139 -4.13 -10.02 -1.32
C GLY A 139 -4.15 -11.49 -0.91
N GLY A 140 -3.50 -11.82 0.20
CA GLY A 140 -3.48 -13.17 0.77
C GLY A 140 -4.21 -13.29 2.12
N THR A 141 -4.80 -12.19 2.58
CA THR A 141 -5.58 -12.12 3.82
C THR A 141 -6.81 -13.00 3.68
N THR A 142 -7.16 -13.70 4.74
CA THR A 142 -8.38 -14.50 4.82
C THR A 142 -9.25 -14.00 5.95
N VAL A 143 -10.55 -14.27 5.88
CA VAL A 143 -11.48 -13.95 6.97
C VAL A 143 -12.44 -15.10 7.19
N GLU A 144 -12.90 -15.27 8.42
CA GLU A 144 -13.96 -16.22 8.73
C GLU A 144 -15.32 -15.58 8.45
N ARG A 145 -16.16 -16.30 7.70
CA ARG A 145 -17.55 -15.95 7.39
C ARG A 145 -18.40 -17.21 7.45
N ASP A 146 -19.44 -17.19 8.27
CA ASP A 146 -20.40 -18.31 8.40
C ASP A 146 -19.73 -19.69 8.59
N GLY A 147 -18.67 -19.73 9.40
CA GLY A 147 -17.90 -20.95 9.68
C GLY A 147 -16.98 -21.41 8.55
N LYS A 148 -16.68 -20.55 7.58
CA LYS A 148 -15.75 -20.81 6.48
C LYS A 148 -14.69 -19.73 6.38
N THR A 149 -13.46 -20.15 6.13
CA THR A 149 -12.39 -19.27 5.70
C THR A 149 -12.61 -18.85 4.24
N VAL A 150 -12.73 -17.55 3.99
CA VAL A 150 -12.89 -16.96 2.65
C VAL A 150 -11.80 -15.94 2.38
N ASP A 151 -11.67 -15.55 1.10
CA ASP A 151 -10.74 -14.51 0.69
C ASP A 151 -11.07 -13.14 1.34
N GLY A 152 -10.03 -12.45 1.80
CA GLY A 152 -10.13 -11.18 2.51
C GLY A 152 -10.64 -10.02 1.66
N LYS A 153 -10.75 -10.17 0.33
CA LYS A 153 -11.34 -9.16 -0.57
C LYS A 153 -12.73 -8.73 -0.10
N VAL A 154 -13.49 -9.63 0.53
CA VAL A 154 -14.82 -9.33 1.07
C VAL A 154 -14.81 -8.11 2.00
N VAL A 155 -13.77 -7.93 2.83
CA VAL A 155 -13.67 -6.77 3.73
C VAL A 155 -13.61 -5.48 2.95
N TYR A 156 -12.82 -5.43 1.87
CA TYR A 156 -12.68 -4.25 1.02
C TYR A 156 -13.97 -3.93 0.26
N GLU A 157 -14.70 -4.96 -0.16
CA GLU A 157 -15.99 -4.78 -0.85
C GLU A 157 -17.12 -4.35 0.09
N GLU A 158 -17.07 -4.72 1.37
CA GLU A 158 -17.92 -4.13 2.42
C GLU A 158 -17.59 -2.64 2.64
N LEU A 159 -16.30 -2.26 2.68
CA LEU A 159 -15.89 -0.85 2.73
C LEU A 159 -16.39 -0.07 1.51
N ARG A 160 -16.38 -0.68 0.31
CA ARG A 160 -16.94 -0.07 -0.92
C ARG A 160 -18.42 0.26 -0.78
N LYS A 161 -19.17 -0.53 0.00
CA LYS A 161 -20.58 -0.31 0.35
C LYS A 161 -20.76 0.66 1.52
N ARG A 162 -19.69 1.22 2.06
CA ARG A 162 -19.67 2.11 3.24
C ARG A 162 -20.02 1.38 4.54
N GLU A 163 -19.86 0.07 4.58
CA GLU A 163 -20.03 -0.74 5.78
C GLU A 163 -18.70 -0.75 6.55
N ILE A 164 -18.64 -0.02 7.66
CA ILE A 164 -17.40 0.18 8.42
C ILE A 164 -17.65 -0.21 9.88
N ARG A 165 -16.90 -1.22 10.34
CA ARG A 165 -16.85 -1.69 11.73
C ARG A 165 -15.39 -1.81 12.12
N SER A 166 -14.82 -0.76 12.70
CA SER A 166 -13.40 -0.69 13.04
C SER A 166 -13.14 -0.79 14.55
N THR A 167 -12.10 -1.53 14.91
CA THR A 167 -11.44 -1.50 16.22
C THR A 167 -9.93 -1.43 16.00
N GLY A 168 -9.12 -1.38 17.07
CA GLY A 168 -7.65 -1.28 16.95
C GLY A 168 -7.00 -2.30 16.00
N PHE A 169 -7.51 -3.53 15.97
CA PHE A 169 -6.93 -4.63 15.17
C PHE A 169 -7.93 -5.35 14.26
N SER A 170 -9.18 -4.90 14.20
CA SER A 170 -10.22 -5.55 13.39
C SER A 170 -10.95 -4.53 12.52
N LEU A 171 -11.05 -4.81 11.22
CA LEU A 171 -11.86 -4.07 10.27
C LEU A 171 -12.82 -5.04 9.60
N ASN A 172 -14.12 -4.88 9.88
CA ASN A 172 -15.18 -5.80 9.48
C ASN A 172 -14.81 -7.28 9.72
N GLU A 173 -14.38 -7.58 10.94
CA GLU A 173 -13.90 -8.90 11.39
C GLU A 173 -12.60 -9.40 10.72
N GLY A 174 -12.04 -8.66 9.77
CA GLY A 174 -10.72 -8.92 9.21
C GLY A 174 -9.61 -8.49 10.17
N TRP A 175 -8.60 -9.33 10.35
CA TRP A 175 -7.45 -9.00 11.20
C TRP A 175 -6.48 -8.08 10.44
N VAL A 176 -6.50 -6.79 10.79
CA VAL A 176 -5.66 -5.71 10.22
C VAL A 176 -5.45 -5.77 8.69
N PRO A 177 -6.52 -5.90 7.88
CA PRO A 177 -6.39 -6.12 6.43
C PRO A 177 -5.67 -4.97 5.71
N LEU A 178 -5.80 -3.73 6.19
CA LEU A 178 -5.06 -2.60 5.59
C LEU A 178 -3.55 -2.69 5.84
N TYR A 179 -3.14 -3.16 7.02
CA TYR A 179 -1.72 -3.43 7.32
C TYR A 179 -1.15 -4.50 6.38
N THR A 180 -1.87 -5.60 6.16
CA THR A 180 -1.39 -6.71 5.31
C THR A 180 -1.26 -6.25 3.85
N TYR A 181 -2.27 -5.54 3.34
CA TYR A 181 -2.26 -4.96 1.99
C TYR A 181 -1.11 -3.97 1.81
N HIS A 182 -0.87 -3.13 2.82
CA HIS A 182 0.28 -2.23 2.83
C HIS A 182 1.61 -2.98 2.67
N LYS A 183 1.82 -4.11 3.36
CA LYS A 183 3.08 -4.85 3.25
C LYS A 183 3.32 -5.36 1.84
N VAL A 184 2.27 -5.81 1.15
CA VAL A 184 2.38 -6.23 -0.26
C VAL A 184 2.73 -5.02 -1.14
N MET A 185 2.05 -3.89 -0.96
CA MET A 185 2.31 -2.65 -1.70
C MET A 185 3.74 -2.15 -1.49
N ALA A 186 4.21 -2.09 -0.24
CA ALA A 186 5.59 -1.72 0.09
C ALA A 186 6.60 -2.69 -0.54
N GLY A 187 6.35 -4.01 -0.46
CA GLY A 187 7.19 -5.02 -1.08
C GLY A 187 7.38 -4.82 -2.58
N VAL A 188 6.31 -4.58 -3.34
CA VAL A 188 6.44 -4.36 -4.80
C VAL A 188 7.06 -3.00 -5.14
N LEU A 189 6.88 -1.99 -4.29
CA LEU A 189 7.58 -0.71 -4.41
C LEU A 189 9.10 -0.90 -4.14
N ASP A 190 9.48 -1.71 -3.17
CA ASP A 190 10.89 -2.03 -2.89
C ASP A 190 11.50 -2.87 -4.02
N ALA A 191 10.75 -3.83 -4.58
CA ALA A 191 11.16 -4.60 -5.75
C ALA A 191 11.48 -3.69 -6.95
N HIS A 192 10.64 -2.69 -7.19
CA HIS A 192 10.90 -1.69 -8.21
C HIS A 192 12.15 -0.84 -7.91
N ARG A 193 12.28 -0.32 -6.68
CA ARG A 193 13.36 0.62 -6.31
C ARG A 193 14.71 -0.05 -6.15
N HIS A 194 14.77 -1.17 -5.44
CA HIS A 194 16.00 -1.79 -4.97
C HIS A 194 16.44 -2.97 -5.85
N ALA A 195 15.51 -3.64 -6.52
CA ALA A 195 15.82 -4.75 -7.43
C ALA A 195 15.67 -4.39 -8.92
N GLY A 196 15.26 -3.16 -9.25
CA GLY A 196 15.11 -2.69 -10.63
C GLY A 196 14.05 -3.49 -11.41
N LEU A 197 13.03 -3.98 -10.71
CA LEU A 197 11.94 -4.77 -11.31
C LEU A 197 10.82 -3.82 -11.76
N ALA A 198 10.87 -3.41 -13.04
CA ALA A 198 9.92 -2.46 -13.62
C ALA A 198 8.45 -2.84 -13.40
N ASP A 199 8.13 -4.14 -13.53
CA ASP A 199 6.79 -4.69 -13.28
C ASP A 199 6.29 -4.47 -11.84
N GLY A 200 7.19 -4.25 -10.87
CA GLY A 200 6.81 -3.93 -9.49
C GLY A 200 6.00 -2.65 -9.39
N LEU A 201 6.32 -1.61 -10.18
CA LEU A 201 5.54 -0.38 -10.21
C LEU A 201 4.16 -0.60 -10.84
N ALA A 202 4.05 -1.41 -11.89
CA ALA A 202 2.77 -1.75 -12.49
C ALA A 202 1.84 -2.46 -11.49
N VAL A 203 2.39 -3.42 -10.73
CA VAL A 203 1.63 -4.10 -9.66
C VAL A 203 1.25 -3.12 -8.55
N ALA A 204 2.16 -2.26 -8.11
CA ALA A 204 1.89 -1.24 -7.09
C ALA A 204 0.75 -0.29 -7.51
N ILE A 205 0.75 0.16 -8.77
CA ILE A 205 -0.33 0.99 -9.33
C ILE A 205 -1.66 0.23 -9.32
N GLY A 206 -1.66 -1.06 -9.66
CA GLY A 206 -2.86 -1.90 -9.57
C GLY A 206 -3.42 -1.97 -8.15
N LEU A 207 -2.57 -2.27 -7.16
CA LEU A 207 -2.95 -2.33 -5.74
C LEU A 207 -3.48 -0.97 -5.25
N GLY A 208 -2.76 0.11 -5.58
CA GLY A 208 -3.14 1.48 -5.21
C GLY A 208 -4.43 1.93 -5.89
N THR A 209 -4.67 1.52 -7.13
CA THR A 209 -5.91 1.82 -7.85
C THR A 209 -7.10 1.11 -7.22
N TYR A 210 -6.97 -0.18 -6.91
CA TYR A 210 -8.04 -0.97 -6.30
C TYR A 210 -8.51 -0.34 -4.97
N LEU A 211 -7.58 -0.18 -4.03
CA LEU A 211 -7.89 0.37 -2.70
C LEU A 211 -8.25 1.87 -2.79
N GLY A 212 -7.52 2.64 -3.59
CA GLY A 212 -7.75 4.07 -3.77
C GLY A 212 -9.17 4.37 -4.25
N THR A 213 -9.68 3.58 -5.21
CA THR A 213 -11.07 3.74 -5.71
C THR A 213 -12.11 3.49 -4.62
N ILE A 214 -11.84 2.60 -3.67
CA ILE A 214 -12.74 2.38 -2.52
C ILE A 214 -12.71 3.61 -1.61
N LEU A 215 -11.51 4.07 -1.23
CA LEU A 215 -11.32 5.21 -0.33
C LEU A 215 -11.85 6.54 -0.92
N GLU A 216 -11.77 6.72 -2.23
CA GLU A 216 -12.33 7.87 -2.94
C GLU A 216 -13.87 7.94 -2.83
N GLY A 217 -14.55 6.81 -2.64
CA GLY A 217 -16.01 6.75 -2.44
C GLY A 217 -16.48 7.08 -1.02
N LEU A 218 -15.55 7.25 -0.07
CA LEU A 218 -15.80 7.51 1.34
C LEU A 218 -15.52 8.96 1.69
N ASN A 219 -16.21 9.51 2.69
CA ASN A 219 -15.89 10.83 3.24
C ASN A 219 -14.76 10.75 4.28
N ASP A 220 -14.23 11.89 4.71
CA ASP A 220 -13.07 11.91 5.60
C ASP A 220 -13.37 11.36 6.99
N VAL A 221 -14.59 11.53 7.51
CA VAL A 221 -15.01 10.92 8.79
C VAL A 221 -14.94 9.39 8.70
N GLN A 222 -15.41 8.83 7.60
CA GLN A 222 -15.37 7.39 7.35
C GLN A 222 -13.93 6.88 7.18
N ILE A 223 -13.07 7.64 6.49
CA ILE A 223 -11.66 7.27 6.39
C ILE A 223 -11.00 7.29 7.78
N GLN A 224 -11.23 8.32 8.59
CA GLN A 224 -10.69 8.37 9.95
C GLN A 224 -11.21 7.22 10.83
N ASP A 225 -12.48 6.82 10.66
CA ASP A 225 -13.03 5.65 11.34
C ASP A 225 -12.33 4.35 10.92
N ILE A 226 -12.05 4.16 9.62
CA ILE A 226 -11.25 3.04 9.12
C ILE A 226 -9.84 3.05 9.71
N LEU A 227 -9.20 4.23 9.83
CA LEU A 227 -7.84 4.38 10.34
C LEU A 227 -7.71 4.08 11.85
N ARG A 228 -8.82 3.91 12.57
CA ARG A 228 -8.79 3.34 13.94
C ARG A 228 -8.24 1.92 13.96
N THR A 229 -8.36 1.17 12.86
CA THR A 229 -7.70 -0.13 12.69
C THR A 229 -6.28 0.06 12.17
N GLU A 230 -5.34 -0.73 12.67
CA GLU A 230 -3.96 -0.75 12.18
C GLU A 230 -3.90 -0.84 10.65
N HIS A 231 -3.27 0.15 10.04
CA HIS A 231 -3.20 0.35 8.59
C HIS A 231 -1.77 0.42 8.06
N GLY A 232 -0.78 0.07 8.90
CA GLY A 232 0.64 0.14 8.55
C GLY A 232 1.04 1.52 8.05
N GLY A 233 1.89 1.56 7.02
CA GLY A 233 2.34 2.79 6.37
C GLY A 233 1.63 3.07 5.04
N LEU A 234 0.32 2.79 4.91
CA LEU A 234 -0.40 3.03 3.64
C LEU A 234 -0.20 4.46 3.11
N THR A 235 -0.18 5.44 4.02
CA THR A 235 0.12 6.85 3.72
C THR A 235 1.45 7.02 2.98
N GLU A 236 2.50 6.35 3.43
CA GLU A 236 3.81 6.35 2.78
C GLU A 236 3.76 5.68 1.41
N SER A 237 3.12 4.51 1.29
CA SER A 237 3.03 3.81 0.01
C SER A 237 2.29 4.62 -1.07
N TYR A 238 1.24 5.37 -0.71
CA TYR A 238 0.59 6.29 -1.66
C TYR A 238 1.46 7.51 -1.98
N ALA A 239 2.23 8.05 -1.03
CA ALA A 239 3.20 9.12 -1.30
C ALA A 239 4.34 8.64 -2.22
N GLU A 240 4.79 7.39 -2.08
CA GLU A 240 5.76 6.75 -2.98
C GLU A 240 5.17 6.57 -4.40
N LEU A 241 3.90 6.17 -4.53
CA LEU A 241 3.22 6.14 -5.83
C LEU A 241 3.16 7.53 -6.48
N TYR A 242 2.87 8.58 -5.72
CA TYR A 242 2.94 9.96 -6.22
C TYR A 242 4.35 10.28 -6.72
N THR A 243 5.37 10.04 -5.90
CA THR A 243 6.77 10.33 -6.22
C THR A 243 7.23 9.63 -7.50
N ARG A 244 6.78 8.40 -7.73
CA ARG A 244 7.21 7.58 -8.88
C ARG A 244 6.41 7.84 -10.16
N THR A 245 5.20 8.36 -10.06
CA THR A 245 4.30 8.51 -11.23
C THR A 245 3.94 9.95 -11.56
N GLY A 246 4.15 10.90 -10.63
CA GLY A 246 3.70 12.29 -10.75
C GLY A 246 2.17 12.47 -10.69
N ASN A 247 1.39 11.39 -10.54
CA ASN A 247 -0.06 11.48 -10.53
C ASN A 247 -0.58 11.96 -9.17
N ARG A 248 -1.13 13.19 -9.13
CA ARG A 248 -1.65 13.84 -7.92
C ARG A 248 -2.74 13.05 -7.19
N ARG A 249 -3.44 12.14 -7.87
CA ARG A 249 -4.41 11.22 -7.23
C ARG A 249 -3.80 10.52 -6.01
N TRP A 250 -2.57 10.03 -6.14
CA TRP A 250 -1.90 9.32 -5.05
C TRP A 250 -1.53 10.23 -3.89
N LEU A 251 -1.14 11.48 -4.17
CA LEU A 251 -0.87 12.46 -3.13
C LEU A 251 -2.13 12.77 -2.32
N THR A 252 -3.26 12.99 -3.00
CA THR A 252 -4.55 13.22 -2.32
C THR A 252 -4.95 12.03 -1.45
N LEU A 253 -4.77 10.79 -1.93
CA LEU A 253 -5.01 9.60 -1.11
C LEU A 253 -4.06 9.52 0.10
N ALA A 254 -2.78 9.82 -0.08
CA ALA A 254 -1.81 9.87 1.02
C ALA A 254 -2.21 10.91 2.08
N GLU A 255 -2.60 12.12 1.67
CA GLU A 255 -3.05 13.18 2.56
C GLU A 255 -4.29 12.77 3.36
N ARG A 256 -5.28 12.14 2.71
CA ARG A 256 -6.50 11.66 3.37
C ARG A 256 -6.27 10.50 4.34
N LEU A 257 -5.20 9.72 4.12
CA LEU A 257 -4.82 8.60 4.99
C LEU A 257 -3.98 9.03 6.20
N ARG A 258 -3.76 10.33 6.42
CA ARG A 258 -3.20 10.83 7.67
C ARG A 258 -4.17 10.57 8.82
N HIS A 259 -3.77 9.73 9.77
CA HIS A 259 -4.58 9.44 10.95
C HIS A 259 -4.47 10.60 11.96
N HIS A 260 -5.42 11.53 11.92
CA HIS A 260 -5.35 12.80 12.65
C HIS A 260 -5.20 12.61 14.16
N ALA A 261 -5.87 11.60 14.73
CA ALA A 261 -5.76 11.27 16.15
C ALA A 261 -4.34 10.91 16.62
N ILE A 262 -3.41 10.64 15.68
CA ILE A 262 -2.01 10.33 15.95
C ILE A 262 -1.08 11.48 15.56
N VAL A 263 -1.31 12.09 14.38
CA VAL A 263 -0.35 13.06 13.79
C VAL A 263 -0.62 14.52 14.12
N ASP A 264 -1.83 14.85 14.59
CA ASP A 264 -2.24 16.21 14.98
C ASP A 264 -2.56 16.25 16.49
N PRO A 265 -1.55 16.14 17.37
CA PRO A 265 -1.74 16.05 18.82
C PRO A 265 -2.22 17.35 19.47
#